data_AF-A0A958WQQ0-F1
#
_entry.id   AF-A0A958WQQ0-F1
#
_cell.length_a   1.000
_cell.length_b   1.000
_cell.length_c   1.000
_cell.angle_alpha   90.00
_cell.angle_beta   90.00
_cell.angle_gamma   90.00
#
_symmetry.space_group_name_H-M   'P 1'
#
loop_
_entity.id
_entity.type
_entity.pdbx_description
1 polymer ?
#
loop_
_entity_poly.entity_id
_entity_poly.type
_entity_poly.pdbx_seq_one_letter_code
_entity_poly.pdbx_strand_id
1 'polypeptide(L)'
;MINRNTERVVKPSFLPKFSDADIFKGVVNSEFWGHVFLGEKKALWIVFKGLLSLKIEMFVSPLRMTLRYNHGRRTVGIVIILLSATMMMAFNTQSFLGALSTFVPFAAPIVPFFMSWEEISSSLFTEIRSEALMVFWMAYGALSALHLMLVYLRKDGDAPPAGRGTSWLHRLVFQHFKVAETAVQRVVEPFLVGVVGYLLIGTDTDFTFGLFLIIAAACLFVQEVFDAVMQFSIT
;
A
#
# COMPACT_ATOMS: atom_id res chain seq x y z
N MET A 1 11.38 -15.66 35.15
CA MET A 1 10.41 -14.56 35.27
C MET A 1 10.00 -14.14 33.86
N ILE A 2 8.78 -14.49 33.46
CA ILE A 2 8.24 -14.18 32.12
C ILE A 2 7.70 -12.74 32.19
N ASN A 3 8.32 -11.81 31.46
CA ASN A 3 7.85 -10.43 31.38
C ASN A 3 6.53 -10.40 30.60
N ARG A 4 5.42 -10.38 31.34
CA ARG A 4 4.06 -10.16 30.80
C ARG A 4 3.88 -8.66 30.51
N ASN A 5 3.41 -8.38 29.31
CA ASN A 5 2.56 -7.24 28.94
C ASN A 5 3.10 -5.84 29.23
N THR A 6 3.89 -5.33 28.28
CA THR A 6 3.72 -3.95 27.83
C THR A 6 3.13 -3.99 26.42
N GLU A 7 1.85 -4.36 26.32
CA GLU A 7 1.04 -3.89 25.19
C GLU A 7 0.92 -2.38 25.37
N ARG A 8 1.89 -1.64 24.82
CA ARG A 8 1.73 -0.20 24.62
C ARG A 8 0.41 -0.03 23.89
N VAL A 9 -0.51 0.72 24.49
CA VAL A 9 -1.74 1.16 23.85
C VAL A 9 -1.32 2.04 22.68
N VAL A 10 -1.14 1.42 21.51
CA VAL A 10 -0.87 2.12 20.27
C VAL A 10 -2.18 2.80 19.92
N LYS A 11 -2.27 4.12 20.14
CA LYS A 11 -3.42 4.89 19.63
C LYS A 11 -3.59 4.57 18.14
N PRO A 12 -4.83 4.33 17.66
CA PRO A 12 -5.06 4.00 16.26
C PRO A 12 -4.48 5.12 15.40
N SER A 13 -3.58 4.76 14.49
CA SER A 13 -3.13 5.70 13.46
C SER A 13 -4.34 6.08 12.59
N PHE A 14 -4.41 7.35 12.18
CA PHE A 14 -5.51 7.85 11.34
C PHE A 14 -5.63 7.06 10.03
N LEU A 15 -4.49 6.63 9.47
CA LEU A 15 -4.45 5.60 8.44
C LEU A 15 -4.27 4.25 9.13
N PRO A 16 -5.28 3.36 9.13
CA PRO A 16 -5.17 2.06 9.77
C PRO A 16 -4.03 1.27 9.13
N LYS A 17 -3.30 0.52 9.95
CA LYS A 17 -2.31 -0.44 9.46
C LYS A 17 -3.08 -1.63 8.92
N PHE A 18 -2.83 -1.98 7.66
CA PHE A 18 -3.58 -3.02 6.96
C PHE A 18 -2.92 -4.39 7.13
N SER A 19 -2.62 -4.79 8.38
CA SER A 19 -2.42 -6.21 8.66
C SER A 19 -3.76 -6.93 8.55
N ASP A 20 -3.78 -8.17 8.09
CA ASP A 20 -5.03 -8.90 7.91
C ASP A 20 -5.83 -8.93 9.23
N ALA A 21 -5.15 -9.15 10.35
CA ALA A 21 -5.75 -9.12 11.69
C ALA A 21 -6.32 -7.74 12.09
N ASP A 22 -5.67 -6.65 11.70
CA ASP A 22 -6.13 -5.28 12.00
C ASP A 22 -7.30 -4.88 11.09
N ILE A 23 -7.35 -5.36 9.85
CA ILE A 23 -8.52 -5.23 8.96
C ILE A 23 -9.72 -5.93 9.59
N PHE A 24 -9.58 -7.20 9.98
CA PHE A 24 -10.67 -7.96 10.59
C PHE A 24 -11.11 -7.36 11.94
N LYS A 25 -10.17 -6.95 12.79
CA LYS A 25 -10.50 -6.28 14.07
C LYS A 25 -11.17 -4.92 13.84
N GLY A 26 -10.74 -4.17 12.84
CA GLY A 26 -11.34 -2.89 12.47
C GLY A 26 -12.79 -3.04 12.00
N VAL A 27 -13.10 -4.09 11.25
CA VAL A 27 -14.48 -4.37 10.81
C VAL A 27 -15.37 -4.77 11.99
N VAL A 28 -14.88 -5.59 12.92
CA VAL A 28 -15.69 -6.11 14.04
C VAL A 28 -15.87 -5.09 15.16
N ASN A 29 -14.82 -4.32 15.50
CA ASN A 29 -14.80 -3.44 16.67
C ASN A 29 -14.91 -1.94 16.34
N SER A 30 -15.29 -1.58 15.11
CA SER A 30 -15.42 -0.16 14.74
C SER A 30 -16.68 0.47 15.32
N GLU A 31 -16.57 1.76 15.67
CA GLU A 31 -17.70 2.65 15.98
C GLU A 31 -18.73 2.72 14.84
N PHE A 32 -18.36 2.24 13.64
CA PHE A 32 -19.23 2.11 12.48
C PHE A 32 -20.55 1.43 12.83
N TRP A 33 -20.54 0.25 13.47
CA TRP A 33 -21.77 -0.46 13.79
C TRP A 33 -22.65 0.35 14.73
N GLY A 34 -22.05 1.01 15.73
CA GLY A 34 -22.76 1.92 16.62
C GLY A 34 -23.45 3.05 15.85
N HIS A 35 -22.74 3.75 14.97
CA HIS A 35 -23.30 4.85 14.18
C HIS A 35 -24.32 4.37 13.12
N VAL A 36 -24.17 3.17 12.58
CA VAL A 36 -25.15 2.56 11.65
C VAL A 36 -26.45 2.23 12.37
N PHE A 37 -26.38 1.55 13.53
CA PHE A 37 -27.56 1.22 14.32
C PHE A 37 -28.26 2.48 14.88
N LEU A 38 -27.52 3.56 15.11
CA LEU A 38 -28.05 4.87 15.51
C LEU A 38 -28.51 5.74 14.33
N GLY A 39 -28.35 5.31 13.08
CA GLY A 39 -28.78 6.05 11.88
C GLY A 39 -28.01 7.36 11.64
N GLU A 40 -26.80 7.51 12.19
CA GLU A 40 -26.05 8.76 12.12
C GLU A 40 -25.31 8.91 10.78
N LYS A 41 -25.35 10.11 10.19
CA LYS A 41 -24.55 10.46 8.99
C LYS A 41 -23.03 10.26 9.18
N LYS A 42 -22.57 10.20 10.43
CA LYS A 42 -21.17 9.90 10.78
C LYS A 42 -20.75 8.50 10.31
N ALA A 43 -21.66 7.54 10.20
CA ALA A 43 -21.35 6.20 9.68
C ALA A 43 -20.81 6.26 8.24
N LEU A 44 -21.44 7.04 7.37
CA LEU A 44 -21.00 7.22 5.97
C LEU A 44 -19.60 7.85 5.90
N TRP A 45 -19.31 8.81 6.79
CA TRP A 45 -18.00 9.45 6.86
C TRP A 45 -16.90 8.48 7.31
N ILE A 46 -17.20 7.59 8.26
CA ILE A 46 -16.29 6.53 8.70
C ILE A 46 -15.97 5.57 7.54
N VAL A 47 -16.98 5.13 6.80
CA VAL A 47 -16.80 4.27 5.61
C VAL A 47 -15.97 4.95 4.55
N PHE A 48 -16.29 6.20 4.22
CA PHE A 48 -15.57 6.98 3.22
C PHE A 48 -14.09 7.13 3.59
N LYS A 49 -13.78 7.49 4.85
CA LYS A 49 -12.40 7.56 5.35
C LYS A 49 -11.69 6.22 5.27
N GLY A 50 -12.36 5.13 5.62
CA GLY A 50 -11.82 3.77 5.53
C GLY A 50 -11.46 3.39 4.11
N LEU A 51 -12.36 3.63 3.16
CA LEU A 51 -12.14 3.40 1.73
C LEU A 51 -10.99 4.23 1.17
N LEU A 52 -10.93 5.52 1.51
CA LEU A 52 -9.85 6.40 1.08
C LEU A 52 -8.50 5.93 1.63
N SER A 53 -8.46 5.56 2.91
CA SER A 53 -7.24 5.06 3.56
C SER A 53 -6.76 3.76 2.91
N LEU A 54 -7.69 2.85 2.62
CA LEU A 54 -7.40 1.59 1.92
C LEU A 54 -6.84 1.88 0.53
N LYS A 55 -7.44 2.82 -0.20
CA LYS A 55 -7.01 3.20 -1.54
C LYS A 55 -5.61 3.81 -1.54
N ILE A 56 -5.30 4.65 -0.56
CA ILE A 56 -3.95 5.20 -0.35
C ILE A 56 -2.96 4.05 -0.13
N GLU A 57 -3.26 3.11 0.77
CA GLU A 57 -2.38 1.98 1.03
C GLU A 57 -2.18 1.10 -0.22
N MET A 58 -3.22 0.88 -1.02
CA MET A 58 -3.11 0.11 -2.27
C MET A 58 -2.11 0.72 -3.26
N PHE A 59 -2.03 2.06 -3.34
CA PHE A 59 -1.03 2.75 -4.17
C PHE A 59 0.35 2.75 -3.55
N VAL A 60 0.43 2.81 -2.22
CA VAL A 60 1.71 2.91 -1.49
C VAL A 60 2.42 1.57 -1.36
N SER A 61 1.67 0.48 -1.21
CA SER A 61 2.20 -0.87 -1.01
C SER A 61 3.18 -1.30 -2.11
N PRO A 62 2.91 -1.08 -3.42
CA PRO A 62 3.88 -1.36 -4.48
C PRO A 62 5.20 -0.62 -4.35
N LEU A 63 5.17 0.66 -3.99
CA LEU A 63 6.38 1.45 -3.77
C LEU A 63 7.16 0.98 -2.54
N ARG A 64 6.47 0.65 -1.44
CA ARG A 64 7.14 0.15 -0.23
C ARG A 64 7.83 -1.18 -0.45
N MET A 65 7.14 -2.12 -1.08
CA MET A 65 7.70 -3.45 -1.34
C MET A 65 8.93 -3.40 -2.25
N THR A 66 9.04 -2.38 -3.10
CA THR A 66 10.15 -2.22 -4.06
C THR A 66 11.29 -1.35 -3.50
N LEU A 67 10.97 -0.28 -2.78
CA LEU A 67 11.97 0.66 -2.23
C LEU A 67 12.49 0.27 -0.85
N ARG A 68 11.82 -0.64 -0.15
CA ARG A 68 12.13 -0.99 1.25
C ARG A 68 12.21 -2.49 1.46
N TYR A 69 12.90 -2.88 2.54
CA TYR A 69 13.03 -4.26 2.97
C TYR A 69 12.75 -4.42 4.45
N ASN A 70 12.66 -5.66 4.95
CA ASN A 70 12.48 -5.95 6.38
C ASN A 70 11.24 -5.27 6.99
N HIS A 71 10.10 -5.37 6.29
CA HIS A 71 8.83 -4.86 6.78
C HIS A 71 8.40 -5.61 8.06
N GLY A 72 7.79 -4.89 9.00
CA GLY A 72 7.21 -5.51 10.19
C GLY A 72 6.00 -6.37 9.84
N ARG A 73 5.77 -7.45 10.59
CA ARG A 73 4.69 -8.42 10.35
C ARG A 73 3.27 -7.85 10.30
N ARG A 74 3.04 -6.67 10.90
CA ARG A 74 1.73 -5.98 10.92
C ARG A 74 1.62 -4.83 9.92
N THR A 75 2.56 -4.72 8.99
CA THR A 75 2.63 -3.57 8.09
C THR A 75 1.84 -3.81 6.81
N VAL A 76 2.01 -4.99 6.21
CA VAL A 76 1.38 -5.37 4.94
C VAL A 76 0.98 -6.85 5.04
N GLY A 77 -0.34 -7.10 5.02
CA GLY A 77 -0.94 -8.43 4.98
C GLY A 77 -1.23 -8.95 3.57
N ILE A 78 -1.76 -10.17 3.47
CA ILE A 78 -2.13 -10.80 2.19
C ILE A 78 -3.23 -9.99 1.50
N VAL A 79 -4.23 -9.50 2.26
CA VAL A 79 -5.38 -8.80 1.69
C VAL A 79 -4.94 -7.56 0.94
N ILE A 80 -4.09 -6.73 1.54
CA ILE A 80 -3.61 -5.51 0.89
C ILE A 80 -2.71 -5.82 -0.31
N ILE A 81 -1.96 -6.93 -0.29
CA ILE A 81 -1.15 -7.36 -1.43
C ILE A 81 -2.04 -7.69 -2.62
N LEU A 82 -3.08 -8.49 -2.42
CA LEU A 82 -4.03 -8.86 -3.47
C LEU A 82 -4.78 -7.64 -4.00
N LEU A 83 -5.23 -6.75 -3.10
CA LEU A 83 -5.90 -5.51 -3.47
C LEU A 83 -4.99 -4.60 -4.32
N SER A 84 -3.74 -4.43 -3.93
CA SER A 84 -2.78 -3.61 -4.67
C SER A 84 -2.45 -4.23 -6.03
N ALA A 85 -2.22 -5.54 -6.09
CA ALA A 85 -1.95 -6.26 -7.32
C ALA A 85 -3.11 -6.15 -8.32
N THR A 86 -4.34 -6.36 -7.86
CA THR A 86 -5.55 -6.23 -8.71
C THR A 86 -5.81 -4.78 -9.12
N MET A 87 -5.54 -3.81 -8.26
CA MET A 87 -5.59 -2.40 -8.63
C MET A 87 -4.58 -2.06 -9.73
N MET A 88 -3.35 -2.56 -9.66
CA MET A 88 -2.33 -2.34 -10.70
C MET A 88 -2.76 -2.96 -12.03
N MET A 89 -3.30 -4.17 -12.01
CA MET A 89 -3.87 -4.82 -13.21
C MET A 89 -5.02 -4.00 -13.80
N ALA A 90 -5.96 -3.58 -12.94
CA ALA A 90 -7.11 -2.78 -13.32
C ALA A 90 -6.69 -1.39 -13.86
N PHE A 91 -5.61 -0.81 -13.34
CA PHE A 91 -5.05 0.44 -13.85
C PHE A 91 -4.37 0.24 -15.22
N ASN A 92 -3.86 -0.97 -15.49
CA ASN A 92 -3.14 -1.30 -16.72
C ASN A 92 -4.03 -1.85 -17.85
N THR A 93 -5.26 -2.27 -17.58
CA THR A 93 -6.15 -2.82 -18.60
C THR A 93 -6.66 -1.75 -19.57
N GLN A 94 -6.81 -2.10 -20.85
CA GLN A 94 -7.45 -1.22 -21.84
C GLN A 94 -8.97 -1.10 -21.63
N SER A 95 -9.61 -2.10 -21.01
CA SER A 95 -11.05 -2.11 -20.76
C SER A 95 -11.51 -0.96 -19.87
N PHE A 96 -12.57 -0.27 -20.28
CA PHE A 96 -13.21 0.79 -19.48
C PHE A 96 -13.71 0.26 -18.13
N LEU A 97 -14.26 -0.97 -18.11
CA LEU A 97 -14.80 -1.57 -16.90
C LEU A 97 -13.70 -1.89 -15.88
N GLY A 98 -12.52 -2.31 -16.38
CA GLY A 98 -11.35 -2.53 -15.54
C GLY A 98 -10.74 -1.20 -15.04
N ALA A 99 -10.69 -0.16 -15.88
CA ALA A 99 -10.31 1.16 -15.42
C ALA A 99 -11.24 1.68 -14.31
N LEU A 100 -12.55 1.45 -14.43
CA LEU A 100 -13.54 1.82 -13.42
C LEU A 100 -13.38 1.00 -12.12
N SER A 101 -13.10 -0.30 -12.23
CA SER A 101 -12.92 -1.18 -11.06
C SER A 101 -11.71 -0.79 -10.20
N THR A 102 -10.74 -0.09 -10.80
CA THR A 102 -9.63 0.52 -10.06
C THR A 102 -10.11 1.48 -8.98
N PHE A 103 -11.23 2.19 -9.17
CA PHE A 103 -11.73 3.17 -8.21
C PHE A 103 -12.57 2.57 -7.08
N VAL A 104 -12.92 1.27 -7.18
CA VAL A 104 -13.71 0.56 -6.17
C VAL A 104 -12.82 -0.50 -5.52
N PRO A 105 -12.19 -0.20 -4.36
CA PRO A 105 -11.18 -1.06 -3.73
C PRO A 105 -11.61 -2.53 -3.59
N PHE A 106 -12.89 -2.77 -3.28
CA PHE A 106 -13.42 -4.11 -3.06
C PHE A 106 -13.92 -4.81 -4.32
N ALA A 107 -14.16 -4.09 -5.42
CA ALA A 107 -14.58 -4.72 -6.67
C ALA A 107 -13.39 -5.39 -7.36
N ALA A 108 -12.23 -4.74 -7.39
CA ALA A 108 -11.03 -5.23 -8.08
C ALA A 108 -10.61 -6.68 -7.74
N PRO A 109 -10.58 -7.14 -6.47
CA PRO A 109 -10.24 -8.53 -6.14
C PRO A 109 -11.35 -9.53 -6.45
N ILE A 110 -12.59 -9.07 -6.57
CA ILE A 110 -13.77 -9.91 -6.79
C ILE A 110 -14.03 -10.11 -8.29
N VAL A 111 -13.74 -9.10 -9.11
CA VAL A 111 -13.97 -9.10 -10.55
C VAL A 111 -13.41 -10.34 -11.27
N PRO A 112 -12.18 -10.83 -10.96
CA PRO A 112 -11.66 -12.04 -11.60
C PRO A 112 -12.50 -13.30 -11.37
N PHE A 113 -13.28 -13.39 -10.28
CA PHE A 113 -14.14 -14.56 -10.03
C PHE A 113 -15.38 -14.61 -10.92
N PHE A 114 -15.70 -13.50 -11.60
CA PHE A 114 -16.86 -13.37 -12.49
C PHE A 114 -16.47 -13.31 -13.97
N MET A 115 -15.18 -13.38 -14.29
CA MET A 115 -14.65 -13.35 -15.65
C MET A 115 -14.24 -14.76 -16.10
N SER A 116 -14.32 -15.04 -17.40
CA SER A 116 -13.75 -16.28 -17.94
C SER A 116 -12.22 -16.27 -17.88
N TRP A 117 -11.59 -17.44 -17.96
CA TRP A 117 -10.12 -17.51 -18.01
C TRP A 117 -9.56 -16.77 -19.24
N GLU A 118 -10.26 -16.84 -20.37
CA GLU A 118 -9.91 -16.09 -21.59
C GLU A 118 -9.92 -14.58 -21.32
N GLU A 119 -10.95 -14.05 -20.65
CA GLU A 119 -11.05 -12.62 -20.31
C GLU A 119 -9.99 -12.17 -19.29
N ILE A 120 -9.68 -13.02 -18.30
CA ILE A 120 -8.61 -12.74 -17.32
C ILE A 120 -7.26 -12.73 -18.03
N SER A 121 -6.98 -13.76 -18.83
CA SER A 121 -5.71 -13.87 -19.56
C SER A 121 -5.54 -12.74 -20.57
N SER A 122 -6.61 -12.32 -21.25
CA SER A 122 -6.53 -11.20 -22.18
C SER A 122 -6.24 -9.88 -21.46
N SER A 123 -6.93 -9.65 -20.34
CA SER A 123 -6.73 -8.46 -19.49
C SER A 123 -5.34 -8.40 -18.86
N LEU A 124 -4.72 -9.56 -18.63
CA LEU A 124 -3.38 -9.67 -18.04
C LEU A 124 -2.26 -9.57 -19.06
N PHE A 125 -2.42 -10.09 -20.28
CA PHE A 125 -1.27 -10.31 -21.16
C PHE A 125 -1.37 -9.69 -22.55
N THR A 126 -2.57 -9.45 -23.07
CA THR A 126 -2.75 -8.93 -24.45
C THR A 126 -3.29 -7.51 -24.50
N GLU A 127 -4.27 -7.15 -23.66
CA GLU A 127 -4.91 -5.83 -23.68
C GLU A 127 -4.36 -4.91 -22.59
N ILE A 128 -3.04 -4.76 -22.55
CA ILE A 128 -2.34 -3.94 -21.56
C ILE A 128 -2.00 -2.55 -22.11
N ARG A 129 -2.01 -1.53 -21.26
CA ARG A 129 -1.68 -0.14 -21.62
C ARG A 129 -0.19 0.16 -21.48
N SER A 130 0.50 -0.54 -20.58
CA SER A 130 1.88 -0.28 -20.22
C SER A 130 2.62 -1.57 -19.89
N GLU A 131 3.68 -1.85 -20.66
CA GLU A 131 4.61 -2.94 -20.38
C GLU A 131 5.44 -2.65 -19.13
N ALA A 132 5.83 -1.40 -18.90
CA ALA A 132 6.61 -1.03 -17.72
C ALA A 132 5.82 -1.24 -16.42
N LEU A 133 4.53 -0.89 -16.40
CA LEU A 133 3.64 -1.15 -15.27
C LEU A 133 3.41 -2.66 -15.06
N MET A 134 3.38 -3.45 -16.14
CA MET A 134 3.33 -4.90 -16.04
C MET A 134 4.59 -5.49 -15.38
N VAL A 135 5.77 -5.04 -15.82
CA VAL A 135 7.04 -5.45 -15.20
C VAL A 135 7.08 -5.03 -13.73
N PHE A 136 6.63 -3.82 -13.42
CA PHE A 136 6.55 -3.34 -12.05
C PHE A 136 5.56 -4.15 -11.20
N TRP A 137 4.42 -4.55 -11.76
CA TRP A 137 3.45 -5.45 -11.13
C TRP A 137 4.03 -6.84 -10.84
N MET A 138 4.77 -7.43 -11.79
CA MET A 138 5.45 -8.72 -11.58
C MET A 138 6.51 -8.62 -10.47
N ALA A 139 7.32 -7.56 -10.49
CA ALA A 139 8.31 -7.30 -9.44
C ALA A 139 7.66 -7.12 -8.07
N TYR A 140 6.55 -6.37 -8.00
CA TYR A 140 5.75 -6.24 -6.80
C TYR A 140 5.25 -7.59 -6.28
N GLY A 141 4.71 -8.45 -7.16
CA GLY A 141 4.24 -9.78 -6.80
C GLY A 141 5.35 -10.65 -6.23
N ALA A 142 6.52 -10.67 -6.87
CA ALA A 142 7.68 -11.44 -6.41
C ALA A 142 8.19 -10.96 -5.04
N LEU A 143 8.34 -9.65 -4.84
CA LEU A 143 8.80 -9.06 -3.58
C LEU A 143 7.77 -9.24 -2.46
N SER A 144 6.48 -9.15 -2.78
CA SER A 144 5.39 -9.40 -1.85
C SER A 144 5.33 -10.86 -1.42
N ALA A 145 5.52 -11.81 -2.35
CA ALA A 145 5.62 -13.22 -2.03
C ALA A 145 6.83 -13.51 -1.13
N LEU A 146 7.98 -12.90 -1.41
CA LEU A 146 9.16 -12.98 -0.54
C LEU A 146 8.88 -12.42 0.85
N HIS A 147 8.22 -11.26 0.93
CA HIS A 147 7.80 -10.66 2.21
C HIS A 147 6.88 -11.61 3.00
N LEU A 148 5.85 -12.15 2.37
CA LEU A 148 4.95 -13.11 3.00
C LEU A 148 5.70 -14.36 3.48
N MET A 149 6.56 -14.94 2.64
CA MET A 149 7.41 -16.07 3.03
C MET A 149 8.26 -15.71 4.25
N LEU A 150 8.89 -14.54 4.28
CA LEU A 150 9.68 -14.09 5.43
C LEU A 150 8.83 -13.89 6.68
N VAL A 151 7.60 -13.38 6.57
CA VAL A 151 6.67 -13.22 7.69
C VAL A 151 6.26 -14.58 8.27
N TYR A 152 5.99 -15.57 7.42
CA TYR A 152 5.55 -16.90 7.86
C TYR A 152 6.70 -17.83 8.29
N LEU A 153 7.90 -17.66 7.71
CA LEU A 153 9.06 -18.52 7.98
C LEU A 153 10.01 -17.95 9.04
N ARG A 154 10.08 -16.63 9.25
CA ARG A 154 10.88 -16.08 10.35
C ARG A 154 10.16 -16.28 11.68
N LYS A 155 10.79 -17.05 12.57
CA LYS A 155 10.61 -16.89 14.02
C LYS A 155 11.20 -15.52 14.40
N ASP A 156 10.34 -14.53 14.62
CA ASP A 156 10.59 -13.18 15.16
C ASP A 156 12.08 -12.76 15.24
N GLY A 157 12.55 -11.98 14.25
CA GLY A 157 13.89 -11.37 14.27
C GLY A 157 13.82 -9.85 14.03
N ASP A 158 14.40 -9.08 14.95
CA ASP A 158 14.83 -7.66 15.00
C ASP A 158 13.97 -6.53 14.39
N ALA A 159 12.97 -6.81 13.55
CA ALA A 159 12.10 -5.80 12.98
C ALA A 159 10.97 -5.47 13.99
N PRO A 160 10.75 -4.19 14.32
CA PRO A 160 9.59 -3.80 15.11
C PRO A 160 8.32 -4.26 14.40
N PRO A 161 7.34 -4.89 15.09
CA PRO A 161 6.18 -5.51 14.46
C PRO A 161 5.37 -4.61 13.52
N ALA A 162 5.47 -3.28 13.69
CA ALA A 162 4.78 -2.28 12.90
C ALA A 162 5.72 -1.35 12.09
N GLY A 163 6.97 -1.75 11.86
CA GLY A 163 7.93 -0.96 11.07
C GLY A 163 7.62 -1.00 9.58
N ARG A 164 7.64 0.17 8.91
CA ARG A 164 7.37 0.32 7.46
C ARG A 164 8.51 -0.12 6.53
N GLY A 165 9.37 -1.01 7.02
CA GLY A 165 10.59 -1.43 6.35
C GLY A 165 11.72 -0.40 6.45
N THR A 166 12.91 -0.86 6.12
CA THR A 166 14.13 -0.06 6.00
C THR A 166 14.33 0.32 4.54
N SER A 167 14.68 1.57 4.28
CA SER A 167 14.88 2.10 2.93
C SER A 167 16.17 1.56 2.30
N TRP A 168 16.06 0.99 1.10
CA TRP A 168 17.24 0.62 0.31
C TRP A 168 18.08 1.84 -0.04
N LEU A 169 17.42 2.94 -0.40
CA LEU A 169 18.08 4.19 -0.77
C LEU A 169 18.86 4.78 0.40
N HIS A 170 18.29 4.72 1.62
CA HIS A 170 19.02 5.11 2.81
C HIS A 170 20.25 4.25 3.02
N ARG A 171 20.08 2.92 3.05
CA ARG A 171 21.17 1.98 3.32
C ARG A 171 22.32 2.07 2.31
N LEU A 172 22.01 2.20 1.03
CA LEU A 172 23.01 2.17 -0.04
C LEU A 172 23.68 3.53 -0.24
N VAL A 173 22.93 4.63 -0.11
CA VAL A 173 23.42 5.97 -0.46
C VAL A 173 23.52 6.85 0.78
N PHE A 174 22.39 7.18 1.40
CA PHE A 174 22.30 8.27 2.38
C PHE A 174 22.87 7.97 3.76
N GLN A 175 23.09 6.70 4.09
CA GLN A 175 23.75 6.27 5.33
C GLN A 175 25.16 6.90 5.44
N HIS A 176 25.87 7.05 4.32
CA HIS A 176 27.21 7.65 4.27
C HIS A 176 27.18 9.18 4.45
N PHE A 177 26.03 9.82 4.19
CA PHE A 177 25.84 11.26 4.29
C PHE A 177 25.21 11.70 5.62
N LYS A 178 25.03 10.78 6.58
CA LYS A 178 24.39 11.03 7.88
C LYS A 178 22.98 11.63 7.78
N VAL A 179 22.28 11.41 6.66
CA VAL A 179 20.88 11.82 6.50
C VAL A 179 20.00 10.82 7.22
N ALA A 180 19.07 11.29 8.05
CA ALA A 180 18.17 10.41 8.78
C ALA A 180 17.29 9.59 7.82
N GLU A 181 17.14 8.30 8.10
CA GLU A 181 16.30 7.40 7.30
C GLU A 181 14.86 7.91 7.14
N THR A 182 14.31 8.50 8.18
CA THR A 182 12.96 9.09 8.16
C THR A 182 12.84 10.22 7.14
N ALA A 183 13.88 11.03 6.93
CA ALA A 183 13.89 12.07 5.91
C ALA A 183 13.95 11.48 4.50
N VAL A 184 14.73 10.41 4.30
CA VAL A 184 14.79 9.69 3.04
C VAL A 184 13.42 9.10 2.68
N GLN A 185 12.79 8.40 3.62
CA GLN A 185 11.48 7.78 3.42
C GLN A 185 10.35 8.80 3.21
N ARG A 186 10.38 9.94 3.91
CA ARG A 186 9.32 10.97 3.85
C ARG A 186 9.42 11.89 2.66
N VAL A 187 10.63 12.24 2.24
CA VAL A 187 10.85 13.30 1.25
C VAL A 187 11.49 12.74 0.01
N VAL A 188 12.63 12.07 0.15
CA VAL A 188 13.47 11.67 -0.99
C VAL A 188 12.80 10.58 -1.81
N GLU A 189 12.29 9.52 -1.18
CA GLU A 189 11.62 8.41 -1.86
C GLU A 189 10.39 8.88 -2.68
N PRO A 190 9.38 9.56 -2.08
CA PRO A 190 8.25 10.07 -2.85
C PRO A 190 8.68 11.03 -3.96
N PHE A 191 9.63 11.92 -3.68
CA PHE A 191 10.09 12.90 -4.66
C PHE A 191 10.75 12.22 -5.86
N LEU A 192 11.67 11.28 -5.64
CA LEU A 192 12.34 10.56 -6.72
C LEU A 192 11.34 9.76 -7.57
N VAL A 193 10.40 9.06 -6.94
CA VAL A 193 9.35 8.33 -7.67
C VAL A 193 8.49 9.28 -8.49
N GLY A 194 8.11 10.43 -7.91
CA GLY A 194 7.35 11.47 -8.61
C GLY A 194 8.09 12.06 -9.81
N VAL A 195 9.40 12.30 -9.67
CA VAL A 195 10.25 12.77 -10.78
C VAL A 195 10.34 11.72 -11.89
N VAL A 196 10.53 10.44 -11.56
CA VAL A 196 10.52 9.36 -12.57
C VAL A 196 9.17 9.32 -13.29
N GLY A 197 8.06 9.39 -12.56
CA GLY A 197 6.73 9.44 -13.16
C GLY A 197 6.51 10.65 -14.05
N TYR A 198 6.96 11.84 -13.63
CA TYR A 198 6.90 13.06 -14.42
C TYR A 198 7.72 12.96 -15.70
N LEU A 199 8.93 12.40 -15.63
CA LEU A 199 9.78 12.20 -16.81
C LEU A 199 9.12 11.24 -17.81
N LEU A 200 8.56 10.12 -17.35
CA LEU A 200 7.87 9.15 -18.21
C LEU A 200 6.68 9.76 -18.97
N ILE A 201 5.94 10.67 -18.34
CA ILE A 201 4.86 11.44 -18.98
C ILE A 201 5.45 12.48 -19.93
N GLY A 202 6.43 13.27 -19.47
CA GLY A 202 6.99 14.38 -20.23
C GLY A 202 7.77 13.97 -21.48
N THR A 203 8.27 12.74 -21.53
CA THR A 203 8.95 12.16 -22.70
C THR A 203 8.04 11.27 -23.54
N ASP A 204 6.73 11.26 -23.28
CA ASP A 204 5.72 10.41 -23.94
C ASP A 204 6.12 8.93 -24.02
N THR A 205 6.92 8.45 -23.06
CA THR A 205 7.47 7.08 -23.07
C THR A 205 6.46 6.10 -22.53
N ASP A 206 5.84 6.43 -21.39
CA ASP A 206 4.79 5.60 -20.80
C ASP A 206 3.89 6.43 -19.89
N PHE A 207 2.80 6.96 -20.46
CA PHE A 207 1.86 7.79 -19.74
C PHE A 207 1.19 7.05 -18.58
N THR A 208 0.79 5.79 -18.80
CA THR A 208 0.04 5.01 -17.80
C THR A 208 0.92 4.72 -16.59
N PHE A 209 2.14 4.24 -16.82
CA PHE A 209 3.07 3.99 -15.73
C PHE A 209 3.49 5.28 -15.03
N GLY A 210 3.77 6.34 -15.78
CA GLY A 210 4.12 7.64 -15.22
C GLY A 210 3.03 8.22 -14.32
N LEU A 211 1.76 8.16 -14.75
CA LEU A 211 0.62 8.60 -13.95
C LEU A 211 0.45 7.76 -12.68
N PHE A 212 0.59 6.43 -12.80
CA PHE A 212 0.55 5.54 -11.64
C PHE A 212 1.61 5.93 -10.60
N LEU A 213 2.86 6.16 -11.03
CA LEU A 213 3.95 6.54 -10.14
C LEU A 213 3.72 7.89 -9.45
N ILE A 214 3.19 8.89 -10.16
CA ILE A 214 2.88 10.21 -9.56
C ILE A 214 1.81 10.07 -8.48
N ILE A 215 0.73 9.33 -8.75
CA ILE A 215 -0.34 9.09 -7.77
C ILE A 215 0.22 8.33 -6.57
N ALA A 216 0.99 7.27 -6.82
CA ALA A 216 1.60 6.47 -5.77
C ALA A 216 2.60 7.27 -4.91
N ALA A 217 3.41 8.13 -5.52
CA ALA A 217 4.33 9.04 -4.85
C ALA A 217 3.58 10.03 -3.96
N ALA A 218 2.50 10.65 -4.47
CA ALA A 218 1.68 11.57 -3.67
C ALA A 218 1.04 10.86 -2.47
N CYS A 219 0.48 9.66 -2.68
CA CYS A 219 -0.06 8.83 -1.60
C CYS A 219 1.01 8.45 -0.57
N LEU A 220 2.22 8.08 -1.02
CA LEU A 220 3.33 7.74 -0.13
C LEU A 220 3.74 8.95 0.71
N PHE A 221 3.91 10.12 0.08
CA PHE A 221 4.23 11.36 0.77
C PHE A 221 3.18 11.70 1.84
N VAL A 222 1.91 11.72 1.47
CA VAL A 222 0.78 11.99 2.38
C VAL A 222 0.82 11.02 3.57
N GLN A 223 0.99 9.73 3.30
CA GLN A 223 1.00 8.71 4.33
C GLN A 223 2.21 8.79 5.28
N GLU A 224 3.39 9.18 4.79
CA GLU A 224 4.57 9.34 5.64
C GLU A 224 4.54 10.64 6.45
N VAL A 225 3.94 11.72 5.92
CA VAL A 225 3.70 12.97 6.64
C VAL A 225 2.67 12.79 7.76
N PHE A 226 1.56 12.11 7.49
CA PHE A 226 0.55 11.83 8.51
C PHE A 226 1.10 10.99 9.66
N ASP A 227 1.90 9.96 9.34
CA ASP A 227 2.56 9.16 10.37
C ASP A 227 3.53 9.98 11.22
N ALA A 228 4.24 10.94 10.61
CA ALA A 228 5.11 11.85 11.34
C ALA A 228 4.32 12.70 12.34
N VAL A 229 3.26 13.37 11.87
CA VAL A 229 2.43 14.25 12.70
C VAL A 229 1.82 13.49 13.87
N MET A 230 1.35 12.26 13.63
CA MET A 230 0.78 11.43 14.69
C MET A 230 1.82 10.98 15.72
N GLN A 231 3.06 10.67 15.31
CA GLN A 231 4.13 10.34 16.25
C GLN A 231 4.48 11.52 17.17
N PHE A 232 4.50 12.75 16.64
CA PHE A 232 4.75 13.96 17.44
C PHE A 232 3.61 14.30 18.40
N SER A 233 2.37 13.96 18.07
CA SER A 233 1.21 14.21 18.96
C SER A 233 1.16 13.31 20.20
N ILE A 234 2.04 12.29 20.26
CA ILE A 234 2.09 11.28 21.33
C ILE A 234 3.28 11.53 22.28
N THR A 235 4.24 12.37 21.87
CA THR A 235 5.37 12.87 22.70
C THR A 235 5.05 14.21 23.31
#